data_AF-A0A6A6DHH7-F1
#
_entry.id   AF-A0A6A6DHH7-F1
#
_cell.length_a   1.000
_cell.length_b   1.000
_cell.length_c   1.000
_cell.angle_alpha   90.00
_cell.angle_beta   90.00
_cell.angle_gamma   90.00
#
_symmetry.space_group_name_H-M   'P 1'
#
loop_
_entity.id
_entity.type
_entity.pdbx_description
1 polymer ?
#
loop_
_entity_poly.entity_id
_entity_poly.type
_entity_poly.pdbx_seq_one_letter_code
_entity_poly.pdbx_strand_id
1 'polypeptide(L)'
;MDSPHHFDEMERIKAAEQEDRHLKARIRRLRLVSRVLALCISIATFIPITLTLHKFLTTQNVYHNVVKPDGTVVNRTAWAKDSKVWPTWMYFLVAAIAVLLNLIILLSYRCGIDSANKAAMVATAFSWIVKIGNLVVWSVAAGLYRREKDLNGKSNDLWGWTCSAAARAIQKEFSNEVDFNKFCNVQSVSWYAGLVQVGAAVLTIFIYFLVFRRLQTKKTVERQRMMSGFEPVRR
;
A
#
# COMPACT_ATOMS: atom_id res chain seq x y z
N MET A 1 29.70 -23.14 -47.17
CA MET A 1 28.68 -24.20 -47.12
C MET A 1 28.19 -24.22 -45.69
N ASP A 2 27.18 -23.40 -45.38
CA ASP A 2 26.67 -23.28 -44.01
C ASP A 2 26.04 -24.61 -43.60
N SER A 3 26.51 -25.17 -42.49
CA SER A 3 26.03 -26.44 -41.97
C SER A 3 24.58 -26.29 -41.48
N PRO A 4 23.65 -27.21 -41.80
CA PRO A 4 22.24 -27.14 -41.42
C PRO A 4 22.01 -26.82 -39.93
N HIS A 5 22.94 -27.27 -39.08
CA HIS A 5 22.92 -27.10 -37.64
C HIS A 5 23.01 -25.63 -37.17
N HIS A 6 23.65 -24.75 -37.94
CA HIS A 6 23.83 -23.33 -37.59
C HIS A 6 22.56 -22.50 -37.86
N PHE A 7 21.79 -22.88 -38.89
CA PHE A 7 20.54 -22.21 -39.23
C PHE A 7 19.47 -22.46 -38.15
N ASP A 8 19.34 -23.70 -37.69
CA ASP A 8 18.40 -24.09 -36.62
C ASP A 8 18.69 -23.39 -35.29
N GLU A 9 19.97 -23.19 -34.96
CA GLU A 9 20.37 -22.51 -33.72
C GLU A 9 20.05 -21.00 -33.78
N MET A 10 20.24 -20.37 -34.95
CA MET A 10 19.89 -18.98 -35.18
C MET A 10 18.37 -18.74 -35.10
N GLU A 11 17.55 -19.64 -35.64
CA GLU A 11 16.09 -19.55 -35.52
C GLU A 11 15.63 -19.68 -34.05
N ARG A 12 16.22 -20.62 -33.29
CA ARG A 12 15.95 -20.78 -31.86
C ARG A 12 16.28 -19.53 -31.04
N ILE A 13 17.43 -18.89 -31.33
CA ILE A 13 17.83 -17.64 -30.66
C ILE A 13 16.87 -16.49 -31.00
N LYS A 14 16.49 -16.34 -32.29
CA LYS A 14 15.53 -15.30 -32.72
C LYS A 14 14.15 -15.49 -32.10
N ALA A 15 13.65 -16.73 -32.03
CA ALA A 15 12.40 -17.06 -31.37
C ALA A 15 12.44 -16.73 -29.87
N ALA A 16 13.51 -17.12 -29.16
CA ALA A 16 13.71 -16.79 -27.75
C ALA A 16 13.79 -15.28 -27.49
N GLU A 17 14.42 -14.51 -28.38
CA GLU A 17 14.43 -13.04 -28.29
C GLU A 17 13.05 -12.40 -28.50
N GLN A 18 12.25 -12.92 -29.44
CA GLN A 18 10.88 -12.46 -29.65
C GLN A 18 10.04 -12.70 -28.40
N GLU A 19 10.10 -13.91 -27.83
CA GLU A 19 9.42 -14.24 -26.57
C GLU A 19 9.86 -13.33 -25.41
N ASP A 20 11.17 -13.04 -25.30
CA ASP A 20 11.70 -12.12 -24.28
C ASP A 20 11.14 -10.69 -24.46
N ARG A 21 11.02 -10.20 -25.71
CA ARG A 21 10.43 -8.89 -26.00
C ARG A 21 8.96 -8.83 -25.58
N HIS A 22 8.18 -9.87 -25.91
CA HIS A 22 6.77 -9.95 -25.49
C HIS A 22 6.63 -10.03 -23.96
N LEU A 23 7.45 -10.84 -23.31
CA LEU A 23 7.46 -10.98 -21.84
C LEU A 23 7.87 -9.66 -21.16
N LYS A 24 8.88 -8.96 -21.68
CA LYS A 24 9.32 -7.63 -21.21
C LYS A 24 8.18 -6.61 -21.30
N ALA A 25 7.47 -6.56 -22.43
CA ALA A 25 6.36 -5.65 -22.63
C ALA A 25 5.18 -5.96 -21.67
N ARG A 26 4.86 -7.24 -21.47
CA ARG A 26 3.84 -7.68 -20.50
C ARG A 26 4.22 -7.30 -19.06
N ILE A 27 5.46 -7.56 -18.65
CA ILE A 27 5.98 -7.19 -17.33
C ILE A 27 5.90 -5.67 -17.13
N ARG A 28 6.28 -4.87 -18.13
CA ARG A 28 6.23 -3.40 -18.04
C ARG A 28 4.79 -2.90 -17.85
N ARG A 29 3.83 -3.43 -18.61
CA ARG A 29 2.41 -3.10 -18.48
C ARG A 29 1.86 -3.52 -17.11
N LEU A 30 2.10 -4.76 -16.68
CA LEU A 30 1.65 -5.24 -15.37
C LEU A 30 2.25 -4.42 -14.22
N ARG A 31 3.53 -4.05 -14.31
CA ARG A 31 4.19 -3.20 -13.33
C ARG A 31 3.55 -1.80 -13.30
N LEU A 32 3.25 -1.21 -14.45
CA LEU A 32 2.56 0.08 -14.51
C LEU A 32 1.17 0.01 -13.86
N VAL A 33 0.36 -0.99 -14.24
CA VAL A 33 -0.99 -1.22 -13.66
C VAL A 33 -0.92 -1.41 -12.16
N SER A 34 0.01 -2.25 -11.68
CA SER A 34 0.23 -2.48 -10.25
C SER A 34 0.62 -1.19 -9.50
N ARG A 35 1.38 -0.29 -10.13
CA ARG A 35 1.77 1.00 -9.53
C ARG A 35 0.60 1.98 -9.46
N VAL A 36 -0.20 2.07 -10.52
CA VAL A 36 -1.41 2.91 -10.52
C VAL A 36 -2.40 2.41 -9.46
N LEU A 37 -2.63 1.09 -9.41
CA LEU A 37 -3.47 0.48 -8.39
C LEU A 37 -2.96 0.76 -6.97
N ALA A 38 -1.65 0.60 -6.75
CA ALA A 38 -1.04 0.91 -5.45
C ALA A 38 -1.18 2.40 -5.07
N LEU A 39 -1.06 3.33 -6.03
CA LEU A 39 -1.31 4.76 -5.78
C LEU A 39 -2.78 4.99 -5.38
N CYS A 40 -3.73 4.45 -6.15
CA CYS A 40 -5.17 4.61 -5.86
C CYS A 40 -5.51 4.11 -4.46
N ILE A 41 -5.00 2.93 -4.09
CA ILE A 41 -5.19 2.37 -2.75
C ILE A 41 -4.54 3.26 -1.69
N SER A 42 -3.31 3.74 -1.92
CA SER A 42 -2.62 4.62 -0.97
C SER A 42 -3.37 5.93 -0.74
N ILE A 43 -3.95 6.52 -1.79
CA ILE A 43 -4.76 7.73 -1.69
C ILE A 43 -6.07 7.44 -0.94
N ALA A 44 -6.74 6.35 -1.28
CA ALA A 44 -8.01 5.94 -0.67
C ALA A 44 -7.87 5.65 0.83
N THR A 45 -6.70 5.21 1.31
CA THR A 45 -6.41 5.06 2.74
C THR A 45 -5.91 6.35 3.39
N PHE A 46 -5.07 7.12 2.69
CA PHE A 46 -4.51 8.38 3.19
C PHE A 46 -5.57 9.45 3.47
N ILE A 47 -6.57 9.60 2.60
CA ILE A 47 -7.62 10.63 2.75
C ILE A 47 -8.40 10.45 4.07
N PRO A 48 -9.02 9.28 4.36
CA PRO A 48 -9.73 9.08 5.61
C PRO A 48 -8.84 9.26 6.84
N ILE A 49 -7.62 8.73 6.83
CA ILE A 49 -6.70 8.84 7.98
C ILE A 49 -6.36 10.31 8.26
N THR A 50 -6.09 11.08 7.22
CA THR A 50 -5.78 12.51 7.33
C THR A 50 -6.98 13.30 7.83
N LEU A 51 -8.19 13.02 7.33
CA LEU A 51 -9.42 13.64 7.80
C LEU A 51 -9.70 13.32 9.27
N THR A 52 -9.54 12.07 9.69
CA THR A 52 -9.70 11.66 11.09
C THR A 52 -8.69 12.36 11.98
N LEU A 53 -7.41 12.40 11.59
CA LEU A 53 -6.35 13.06 12.36
C LEU A 53 -6.62 14.57 12.48
N HIS A 54 -6.97 15.23 11.37
CA HIS A 54 -7.31 16.65 11.37
C HIS A 54 -8.51 16.93 12.27
N LYS A 55 -9.60 16.17 12.13
CA LYS A 55 -10.79 16.33 12.97
C LYS A 55 -10.51 16.08 14.45
N PHE A 56 -9.69 15.09 14.77
CA PHE A 56 -9.24 14.86 16.15
C PHE A 56 -8.49 16.08 16.68
N LEU A 57 -7.49 16.58 15.95
CA LEU A 57 -6.67 17.70 16.39
C LEU A 57 -7.48 19.00 16.57
N THR A 58 -8.51 19.22 15.76
CA THR A 58 -9.39 20.40 15.88
C THR A 58 -10.43 20.28 16.98
N THR A 59 -10.89 19.07 17.32
CA THR A 59 -12.00 18.85 18.27
C THR A 59 -11.54 18.34 19.65
N GLN A 60 -10.28 17.96 19.80
CA GLN A 60 -9.75 17.43 21.08
C GLN A 60 -9.85 18.41 22.25
N ASN A 61 -9.89 19.72 21.98
CA ASN A 61 -9.99 20.77 23.00
C ASN A 61 -11.38 21.41 23.05
N VAL A 62 -12.37 20.82 22.38
CA VAL A 62 -13.76 21.30 22.40
C VAL A 62 -14.52 20.56 23.50
N TYR A 63 -15.02 21.34 24.44
CA TYR A 63 -15.64 20.86 25.67
C TYR A 63 -17.15 21.11 25.63
N HIS A 64 -17.93 20.07 25.90
CA HIS A 64 -19.38 20.18 26.04
C HIS A 64 -19.83 19.53 27.35
N ASN A 65 -20.91 20.09 27.90
CA ASN A 65 -21.60 19.50 29.03
C ASN A 65 -22.46 18.34 28.53
N VAL A 66 -22.15 17.14 28.99
CA VAL A 66 -22.86 15.92 28.63
C VAL A 66 -23.61 15.42 29.86
N VAL A 67 -24.90 15.16 29.70
CA VAL A 67 -25.73 14.52 30.72
C VAL A 67 -25.52 13.01 30.62
N LYS A 68 -24.99 12.42 31.68
CA LYS A 68 -24.86 10.96 31.77
C LYS A 68 -26.21 10.32 32.08
N PRO A 69 -26.37 9.00 31.84
CA PRO A 69 -27.58 8.27 32.20
C PRO A 69 -27.93 8.33 33.69
N ASP A 70 -26.96 8.61 34.56
CA ASP A 70 -27.12 8.79 36.01
C ASP A 70 -27.62 10.20 36.40
N GLY A 71 -27.90 11.07 35.43
CA GLY A 71 -28.35 12.46 35.65
C GLY A 71 -27.22 13.44 35.99
N THR A 72 -25.98 12.98 36.11
CA THR A 72 -24.85 13.86 36.38
C THR A 72 -24.39 14.58 35.10
N VAL A 73 -24.14 15.88 35.22
CA VAL A 73 -23.56 16.68 34.13
C VAL A 73 -22.06 16.63 34.27
N VAL A 74 -21.38 16.15 33.23
CA VAL A 74 -19.92 16.16 33.16
C VAL A 74 -19.46 17.01 31.99
N ASN A 75 -18.47 17.85 32.24
CA ASN A 75 -17.77 18.54 31.17
C ASN A 75 -16.73 17.60 30.57
N ARG A 76 -16.88 17.25 29.29
CA ARG A 76 -15.97 16.33 28.58
C ARG A 76 -15.78 16.75 27.14
N THR A 77 -14.76 16.18 26.51
CA THR A 77 -14.54 16.30 25.06
C THR A 77 -15.21 15.15 24.31
N ALA A 78 -15.23 15.24 22.99
CA ALA A 78 -15.79 14.23 22.08
C ALA A 78 -15.08 12.86 22.18
N TRP A 79 -13.84 12.85 22.67
CA TRP A 79 -12.96 11.70 22.67
C TRP A 79 -12.90 11.01 24.04
N ALA A 80 -12.36 9.79 24.09
CA ALA A 80 -12.13 9.09 25.34
C ALA A 80 -11.04 9.79 26.17
N LYS A 81 -11.15 9.73 27.51
CA LYS A 81 -10.08 10.19 28.40
C LYS A 81 -8.83 9.33 28.14
N ASP A 82 -7.67 9.97 27.96
CA ASP A 82 -6.40 9.32 27.62
C ASP A 82 -6.47 8.47 26.33
N SER A 83 -7.12 9.03 25.30
CA SER A 83 -7.21 8.39 23.97
C SER A 83 -5.82 8.06 23.42
N LYS A 84 -5.61 6.80 23.03
CA LYS A 84 -4.35 6.35 22.41
C LYS A 84 -4.31 6.80 20.94
N VAL A 85 -3.60 7.88 20.67
CA VAL A 85 -3.45 8.49 19.33
C VAL A 85 -2.31 7.90 18.49
N TRP A 86 -1.39 7.16 19.12
CA TRP A 86 -0.21 6.59 18.48
C TRP A 86 -0.53 5.75 17.21
N PRO A 87 -1.59 4.91 17.18
CA PRO A 87 -1.89 4.10 16.00
C PRO A 87 -2.23 4.99 14.81
N THR A 88 -3.01 6.05 15.02
CA THR A 88 -3.42 7.01 13.98
C THR A 88 -2.21 7.75 13.40
N TRP A 89 -1.26 8.18 14.23
CA TRP A 89 -0.01 8.80 13.78
C TRP A 89 0.86 7.86 12.96
N MET A 90 0.99 6.60 13.40
CA MET A 90 1.76 5.60 12.67
C MET A 90 1.12 5.31 11.30
N TYR A 91 -0.20 5.17 11.25
CA TYR A 91 -0.96 4.96 10.01
C TYR A 91 -0.82 6.15 9.05
N PHE A 92 -0.91 7.38 9.56
CA PHE A 92 -0.71 8.58 8.76
C PHE A 92 0.69 8.61 8.15
N LEU A 93 1.73 8.33 8.94
CA LEU A 93 3.12 8.34 8.47
C LEU A 93 3.35 7.29 7.37
N VAL A 94 2.86 6.06 7.56
CA VAL A 94 3.01 5.01 6.54
C VAL A 94 2.26 5.36 5.27
N ALA A 95 1.03 5.88 5.38
CA ALA A 95 0.25 6.30 4.22
C ALA A 95 0.91 7.48 3.48
N ALA A 96 1.44 8.47 4.21
CA ALA A 96 2.15 9.62 3.65
C ALA A 96 3.41 9.19 2.86
N ILE A 97 4.24 8.33 3.44
CA ILE A 97 5.43 7.79 2.77
C ILE A 97 5.02 6.98 1.53
N ALA A 98 3.98 6.16 1.62
CA ALA A 98 3.49 5.38 0.48
C ALA A 98 3.04 6.27 -0.68
N VAL A 99 2.28 7.34 -0.42
CA VAL A 99 1.86 8.30 -1.44
C VAL A 99 3.07 8.99 -2.07
N LEU A 100 3.99 9.52 -1.25
CA LEU A 100 5.21 10.20 -1.72
C LEU A 100 6.02 9.33 -2.68
N LEU A 101 6.20 8.05 -2.36
CA LEU A 101 6.93 7.15 -3.26
C LEU A 101 6.23 6.86 -4.55
N ASN A 102 4.92 6.58 -4.49
CA ASN A 102 4.18 6.27 -5.69
C ASN A 102 4.19 7.50 -6.63
N LEU A 103 4.16 8.71 -6.07
CA LEU A 103 4.35 9.96 -6.82
C LEU A 103 5.76 10.07 -7.42
N ILE A 104 6.83 9.89 -6.63
CA ILE A 104 8.21 9.93 -7.13
C ILE A 104 8.41 8.95 -8.28
N ILE A 105 7.86 7.74 -8.17
CA ILE A 105 7.93 6.71 -9.21
C ILE A 105 7.21 7.16 -10.47
N LEU A 106 5.99 7.69 -10.37
CA LEU A 106 5.24 8.16 -11.55
C LEU A 106 5.91 9.36 -12.22
N LEU A 107 6.43 10.30 -11.44
CA LEU A 107 7.22 11.42 -11.96
C LEU A 107 8.49 10.94 -12.67
N SER A 108 9.15 9.90 -12.14
CA SER A 108 10.33 9.31 -12.79
C SER A 108 10.01 8.71 -14.17
N TYR A 109 8.80 8.17 -14.38
CA TYR A 109 8.36 7.71 -15.70
C TYR A 109 8.19 8.86 -16.70
N ARG A 110 7.98 10.10 -16.23
CA ARG A 110 7.76 11.29 -17.08
C ARG A 110 9.07 12.01 -17.44
N CYS A 111 10.13 11.85 -16.64
CA CYS A 111 11.41 12.56 -16.77
C CYS A 111 12.51 11.83 -17.58
N GLY A 112 12.20 10.72 -18.25
CA GLY A 112 13.13 10.06 -19.21
C GLY A 112 13.73 8.73 -18.73
N ILE A 113 14.18 7.90 -19.70
CA ILE A 113 14.50 6.46 -19.52
C ILE A 113 15.73 6.22 -18.62
N ASP A 114 16.75 7.07 -18.67
CA ASP A 114 17.97 6.91 -17.84
C ASP A 114 17.76 7.31 -16.38
N SER A 115 17.04 8.41 -16.15
CA SER A 115 16.62 8.81 -14.80
C SER A 115 15.61 7.79 -14.23
N ALA A 116 14.71 7.26 -15.08
CA ALA A 116 13.78 6.20 -14.71
C ALA A 116 14.49 4.89 -14.34
N ASN A 117 15.65 4.54 -14.92
CA ASN A 117 16.39 3.33 -14.54
C ASN A 117 17.08 3.47 -13.18
N LYS A 118 17.73 4.61 -12.89
CA LYS A 118 18.31 4.89 -11.56
C LYS A 118 17.22 5.03 -10.50
N ALA A 119 16.17 5.79 -10.80
CA ALA A 119 15.00 5.92 -9.95
C ALA A 119 14.30 4.57 -9.77
N ALA A 120 14.20 3.72 -10.79
CA ALA A 120 13.59 2.39 -10.65
C ALA A 120 14.36 1.49 -9.68
N MET A 121 15.69 1.55 -9.63
CA MET A 121 16.47 0.74 -8.68
C MET A 121 16.23 1.20 -7.23
N VAL A 122 16.43 2.50 -6.96
CA VAL A 122 16.19 3.10 -5.63
C VAL A 122 14.74 2.96 -5.21
N ALA A 123 13.81 3.26 -6.13
CA ALA A 123 12.39 3.14 -5.86
C ALA A 123 11.94 1.70 -5.70
N THR A 124 12.61 0.72 -6.31
CA THR A 124 12.31 -0.70 -6.07
C THR A 124 12.71 -1.12 -4.66
N ALA A 125 13.93 -0.78 -4.22
CA ALA A 125 14.40 -1.04 -2.86
C ALA A 125 13.49 -0.35 -1.84
N PHE A 126 13.18 0.94 -2.05
CA PHE A 126 12.31 1.69 -1.17
C PHE A 126 10.85 1.17 -1.20
N SER A 127 10.36 0.73 -2.37
CA SER A 127 9.03 0.09 -2.46
C SER A 127 8.94 -1.17 -1.62
N TRP A 128 10.01 -1.96 -1.54
CA TRP A 128 10.05 -3.13 -0.67
C TRP A 128 10.03 -2.73 0.81
N ILE A 129 10.80 -1.72 1.18
CA ILE A 129 10.79 -1.18 2.55
C ILE A 129 9.37 -0.73 2.94
N VAL A 130 8.67 0.00 2.07
CA VAL A 130 7.29 0.42 2.36
C VAL A 130 6.29 -0.72 2.33
N LYS A 131 6.42 -1.70 1.45
CA LYS A 131 5.56 -2.89 1.47
C LYS A 131 5.73 -3.68 2.76
N ILE A 132 6.97 -3.83 3.23
CA ILE A 132 7.29 -4.49 4.50
C ILE A 132 6.77 -3.67 5.67
N GLY A 133 7.04 -2.35 5.70
CA GLY A 133 6.54 -1.46 6.74
C GLY A 133 5.01 -1.48 6.83
N ASN A 134 4.33 -1.47 5.68
CA ASN A 134 2.89 -1.60 5.63
C ASN A 134 2.41 -2.96 6.16
N LEU A 135 3.09 -4.07 5.81
CA LEU A 135 2.79 -5.40 6.36
C LEU A 135 2.96 -5.46 7.88
N VAL A 136 4.01 -4.83 8.43
CA VAL A 136 4.24 -4.72 9.87
C VAL A 136 3.11 -3.95 10.54
N VAL A 137 2.72 -2.79 9.99
CA VAL A 137 1.62 -1.98 10.54
C VAL A 137 0.30 -2.73 10.54
N TRP A 138 -0.06 -3.39 9.44
CA TRP A 138 -1.28 -4.20 9.37
C TRP A 138 -1.25 -5.37 10.36
N SER A 139 -0.09 -6.00 10.58
CA SER A 139 0.06 -7.06 11.57
C SER A 139 -0.11 -6.55 13.00
N VAL A 140 0.48 -5.39 13.33
CA VAL A 140 0.33 -4.74 14.63
C VAL A 140 -1.13 -4.34 14.86
N ALA A 141 -1.78 -3.77 13.87
CA ALA A 141 -3.19 -3.37 13.97
C ALA A 141 -4.13 -4.56 14.12
N ALA A 142 -3.90 -5.66 13.39
CA ALA A 142 -4.66 -6.90 13.58
C ALA A 142 -4.46 -7.48 15.00
N GLY A 143 -3.24 -7.39 15.53
CA GLY A 143 -2.93 -7.76 16.91
C GLY A 143 -3.63 -6.88 17.94
N LEU A 144 -3.63 -5.55 17.74
CA LEU A 144 -4.30 -4.59 18.61
C LEU A 144 -5.82 -4.81 18.60
N TYR A 145 -6.40 -4.99 17.42
CA TYR A 145 -7.84 -5.21 17.24
C TYR A 145 -8.32 -6.49 17.94
N ARG A 146 -7.53 -7.58 17.90
CA ARG A 146 -7.83 -8.80 18.67
C ARG A 146 -7.76 -8.56 20.18
N ARG A 147 -6.74 -7.83 20.65
CA ARG A 147 -6.52 -7.61 22.09
C ARG A 147 -7.53 -6.66 22.72
N GLU A 148 -8.03 -5.68 21.97
CA GLU A 148 -9.09 -4.78 22.44
C GLU A 148 -10.47 -5.43 22.44
N LYS A 149 -10.71 -6.41 21.55
CA LYS A 149 -11.93 -7.22 21.55
C LYS A 149 -12.06 -8.10 22.80
N ASP A 150 -10.94 -8.56 23.35
CA ASP A 150 -10.89 -9.37 24.58
C ASP A 150 -11.06 -8.53 25.88
N LEU A 151 -10.96 -7.20 25.81
CA LEU A 151 -11.03 -6.28 26.96
C LEU A 151 -12.43 -5.64 27.14
N ASN A 152 -13.50 -6.39 26.93
CA ASN A 152 -14.89 -5.96 27.18
C ASN A 152 -15.36 -4.72 26.41
N GLY A 153 -14.81 -4.45 25.22
CA GLY A 153 -15.34 -3.42 24.32
C GLY A 153 -15.17 -1.96 24.76
N LYS A 154 -14.43 -1.69 25.85
CA LYS A 154 -13.90 -0.37 26.19
C LYS A 154 -12.55 -0.20 25.51
N SER A 155 -12.55 0.06 24.21
CA SER A 155 -11.31 0.48 23.58
C SER A 155 -11.09 1.98 23.87
N ASN A 156 -9.84 2.31 24.18
CA ASN A 156 -9.40 3.69 24.40
C ASN A 156 -8.67 4.24 23.16
N ASP A 157 -8.68 3.52 22.05
CA ASP A 157 -8.21 4.01 20.77
C ASP A 157 -9.30 4.87 20.11
N LEU A 158 -8.89 5.82 19.25
CA LEU A 158 -9.85 6.68 18.54
C LEU A 158 -10.92 5.87 17.79
N TRP A 159 -10.52 4.76 17.19
CA TRP A 159 -11.35 4.05 16.22
C TRP A 159 -12.35 3.14 16.92
N GLY A 160 -11.94 2.33 17.88
CA GLY A 160 -12.90 1.56 18.65
C GLY A 160 -13.78 2.44 19.57
N TRP A 161 -13.29 3.62 20.00
CA TRP A 161 -14.15 4.62 20.67
C TRP A 161 -15.28 5.08 19.75
N THR A 162 -15.00 5.41 18.48
CA THR A 162 -15.99 5.95 17.54
C THR A 162 -17.17 5.00 17.25
N CYS A 163 -16.98 3.68 17.34
CA CYS A 163 -18.06 2.70 17.16
C CYS A 163 -18.74 2.29 18.48
N SER A 164 -18.23 2.74 19.64
CA SER A 164 -18.71 2.34 20.96
C SER A 164 -20.11 2.89 21.27
N ALA A 165 -20.82 2.22 22.18
CA ALA A 165 -22.11 2.71 22.69
C ALA A 165 -21.96 4.04 23.44
N ALA A 166 -20.81 4.28 24.07
CA ALA A 166 -20.51 5.52 24.80
C ALA A 166 -20.35 6.72 23.86
N ALA A 167 -19.74 6.55 22.69
CA ALA A 167 -19.67 7.60 21.67
C ALA A 167 -21.05 7.91 21.08
N ARG A 168 -21.88 6.89 20.85
CA ARG A 168 -23.27 7.07 20.41
C ARG A 168 -24.13 7.84 21.42
N ALA A 169 -23.92 7.61 22.72
CA ALA A 169 -24.67 8.30 23.78
C ALA A 169 -24.39 9.81 23.84
N ILE A 170 -23.20 10.25 23.40
CA ILE A 170 -22.80 11.68 23.39
C ILE A 170 -22.92 12.32 22.00
N GLN A 171 -23.39 11.58 21.00
CA GLN A 171 -23.46 12.03 19.60
C GLN A 171 -24.32 13.29 19.44
N LYS A 172 -25.35 13.47 20.29
CA LYS A 172 -26.27 14.61 20.19
C LYS A 172 -25.55 15.92 20.50
N GLU A 173 -24.74 15.92 21.55
CA GLU A 173 -24.00 17.09 22.06
C GLU A 173 -22.85 17.49 21.14
N PHE A 174 -22.26 16.54 20.41
CA PHE A 174 -21.13 16.76 19.50
C PHE A 174 -21.49 16.69 18.01
N SER A 175 -22.78 16.64 17.68
CA SER A 175 -23.27 16.45 16.30
C SER A 175 -22.77 17.49 15.28
N ASN A 176 -22.52 18.72 15.72
CA ASN A 176 -21.97 19.79 14.87
C ASN A 176 -20.46 19.65 14.62
N GLU A 177 -19.74 18.94 15.47
CA GLU A 177 -18.28 18.83 15.45
C GLU A 177 -17.83 17.51 14.81
N VAL A 178 -18.45 16.39 15.23
CA VAL A 178 -18.08 15.01 14.90
C VAL A 178 -19.32 14.13 14.71
N ASP A 179 -19.37 13.43 13.58
CA ASP A 179 -20.38 12.38 13.30
C ASP A 179 -19.75 11.00 13.49
N PHE A 180 -19.91 10.41 14.68
CA PHE A 180 -19.34 9.11 15.04
C PHE A 180 -19.91 7.97 14.18
N ASN A 181 -21.16 8.08 13.69
CA ASN A 181 -21.74 7.06 12.81
C ASN A 181 -21.03 7.05 11.45
N LYS A 182 -20.73 8.23 10.89
CA LYS A 182 -19.99 8.33 9.64
C LYS A 182 -18.59 7.74 9.76
N PHE A 183 -17.87 8.05 10.84
CA PHE A 183 -16.54 7.50 11.09
C PHE A 183 -16.58 5.97 11.31
N CYS A 184 -17.58 5.47 12.03
CA CYS A 184 -17.75 4.04 12.22
C CYS A 184 -18.01 3.30 10.90
N ASN A 185 -18.81 3.90 9.99
CA ASN A 185 -19.06 3.32 8.67
C ASN A 185 -17.80 3.31 7.77
N VAL A 186 -17.00 4.37 7.84
CA VAL A 186 -15.68 4.41 7.17
C VAL A 186 -14.75 3.32 7.70
N GLN A 187 -14.81 2.99 9.00
CA GLN A 187 -14.02 1.91 9.58
C GLN A 187 -14.41 0.53 9.03
N SER A 188 -15.71 0.28 8.77
CA SER A 188 -16.13 -0.93 8.05
C SER A 188 -15.61 -0.99 6.60
N VAL A 189 -15.40 0.15 5.94
CA VAL A 189 -14.76 0.21 4.61
C VAL A 189 -13.27 -0.17 4.69
N SER A 190 -12.60 0.08 5.81
CA SER A 190 -11.19 -0.29 6.03
C SER A 190 -10.94 -1.80 5.92
N TRP A 191 -11.93 -2.65 6.23
CA TRP A 191 -11.84 -4.10 6.02
C TRP A 191 -11.67 -4.44 4.53
N TYR A 192 -12.50 -3.84 3.68
CA TYR A 192 -12.42 -4.03 2.23
C TYR A 192 -11.12 -3.47 1.66
N ALA A 193 -10.65 -2.33 2.18
CA ALA A 193 -9.35 -1.78 1.80
C ALA A 193 -8.20 -2.76 2.11
N GLY A 194 -8.27 -3.47 3.25
CA GLY A 194 -7.32 -4.53 3.61
C GLY A 194 -7.31 -5.69 2.60
N LEU A 195 -8.48 -6.16 2.15
CA LEU A 195 -8.57 -7.23 1.13
C LEU A 195 -7.95 -6.79 -0.21
N VAL A 196 -8.24 -5.56 -0.64
CA VAL A 196 -7.66 -5.00 -1.86
C VAL A 196 -6.13 -4.87 -1.74
N GLN A 197 -5.62 -4.51 -0.55
CA GLN A 197 -4.18 -4.46 -0.26
C GLN A 197 -3.51 -5.83 -0.47
N VAL A 198 -4.13 -6.91 0.03
CA VAL A 198 -3.65 -8.29 -0.14
C VAL A 198 -3.61 -8.67 -1.62
N GLY A 199 -4.67 -8.39 -2.38
CA GLY A 199 -4.71 -8.64 -3.83
C GLY A 199 -3.60 -7.91 -4.58
N ALA A 200 -3.34 -6.64 -4.26
CA ALA A 200 -2.25 -5.86 -4.83
C ALA A 200 -0.86 -6.43 -4.48
N ALA A 201 -0.69 -6.98 -3.27
CA ALA A 201 0.54 -7.65 -2.85
C ALA A 201 0.78 -8.94 -3.64
N VAL A 202 -0.25 -9.79 -3.82
CA VAL A 202 -0.17 -11.02 -4.61
C VAL A 202 0.19 -10.70 -6.07
N LEU A 203 -0.45 -9.70 -6.68
CA LEU A 203 -0.12 -9.25 -8.04
C LEU A 203 1.35 -8.84 -8.16
N THR A 204 1.88 -8.17 -7.13
CA THR A 204 3.30 -7.78 -7.10
C THR A 204 4.21 -9.00 -7.08
N ILE A 205 3.93 -9.98 -6.21
CA ILE A 205 4.70 -11.22 -6.12
C ILE A 205 4.71 -11.95 -7.47
N PHE A 206 3.56 -12.02 -8.14
CA PHE A 206 3.44 -12.61 -9.46
C PHE A 206 4.30 -11.88 -10.51
N ILE A 207 4.30 -10.54 -10.52
CA ILE A 207 5.17 -9.75 -11.41
C ILE A 207 6.65 -10.05 -11.15
N TYR A 208 7.06 -10.17 -9.87
CA TYR A 208 8.43 -10.54 -9.52
C TYR A 208 8.81 -11.93 -10.01
N PHE A 209 7.91 -12.90 -9.87
CA PHE A 209 8.11 -14.24 -10.41
C PHE A 209 8.35 -14.22 -11.92
N LEU A 210 7.55 -13.47 -12.69
CA LEU A 210 7.75 -13.32 -14.13
C LEU A 210 9.10 -12.63 -14.47
N VAL A 211 9.50 -11.62 -13.71
CA VAL A 211 10.81 -10.96 -13.85
C VAL A 211 11.94 -11.94 -13.57
N PHE A 212 11.83 -12.75 -12.52
CA PHE A 212 12.83 -13.75 -12.17
C PHE A 212 12.95 -14.82 -13.26
N ARG A 213 11.83 -15.35 -13.76
CA ARG A 213 11.83 -16.28 -14.90
C ARG A 213 12.53 -15.69 -16.11
N ARG A 214 12.25 -14.42 -16.43
CA ARG A 214 12.90 -13.71 -17.53
C ARG A 214 14.41 -13.59 -17.35
N LEU A 215 14.88 -13.29 -16.13
CA LEU A 215 16.31 -13.22 -15.82
C LEU A 215 16.99 -14.57 -15.99
N GLN A 216 16.34 -15.66 -15.58
CA GLN A 216 16.85 -17.02 -15.77
C GLN A 216 16.93 -17.38 -17.25
N THR A 217 15.86 -17.13 -18.02
CA THR A 217 15.86 -17.38 -19.48
C THR A 217 16.95 -16.58 -20.19
N LYS A 218 17.14 -15.30 -19.84
CA LYS A 218 18.19 -14.46 -20.43
C LYS A 218 19.60 -14.99 -20.14
N LYS A 219 19.86 -15.44 -18.91
CA LYS A 219 21.14 -16.08 -18.55
C LYS A 219 21.39 -17.36 -19.35
N THR A 220 20.36 -18.17 -19.56
CA THR A 220 20.48 -19.41 -20.37
C THR A 220 20.77 -19.09 -21.83
N VAL A 221 20.07 -18.11 -22.42
CA VAL A 221 20.28 -17.69 -23.82
C VAL A 221 21.66 -17.04 -24.01
N GLU A 222 22.12 -16.22 -23.06
CA GLU A 222 23.48 -15.65 -23.09
C GLU A 222 24.55 -16.74 -22.99
N ARG A 223 24.36 -17.75 -22.13
CA ARG A 223 25.26 -18.89 -22.02
C ARG A 223 25.29 -19.73 -23.30
N GLN A 224 24.15 -19.95 -23.95
CA GLN A 224 24.08 -20.64 -25.24
C GLN A 224 24.81 -19.88 -26.34
N ARG A 225 24.62 -18.55 -26.44
CA ARG A 225 25.35 -17.68 -27.38
C ARG A 225 26.87 -17.73 -27.19
N MET A 226 27.34 -17.77 -25.94
CA MET A 226 28.78 -17.87 -25.65
C MET A 226 29.33 -19.24 -26.08
N MET A 227 28.58 -20.34 -25.89
CA MET A 227 29.00 -21.68 -26.31
C MET A 227 28.96 -21.88 -27.82
N SER A 228 28.06 -21.20 -28.54
CA SER A 228 27.95 -21.26 -30.00
C SER A 228 28.96 -20.38 -30.75
N GLY A 229 29.91 -19.74 -30.05
CA GLY A 229 30.97 -18.92 -30.66
C GLY A 229 30.48 -17.63 -31.32
N PHE A 230 29.30 -17.13 -30.93
CA PHE A 230 28.66 -15.99 -31.60
C PHE A 230 29.28 -14.66 -31.13
N GLU A 231 30.20 -14.07 -31.90
CA GLU A 231 30.67 -12.70 -31.65
C GLU A 231 29.55 -11.70 -32.02
N PRO A 232 29.11 -10.83 -31.09
CA PRO A 232 28.14 -9.81 -31.43
C PRO A 232 28.80 -8.81 -32.39
N VAL A 233 28.35 -8.79 -33.65
CA VAL A 233 28.68 -7.72 -34.60
C VAL A 233 28.18 -6.41 -33.98
N ARG A 234 29.11 -5.67 -33.40
CA ARG A 234 28.89 -4.36 -32.77
C ARG A 234 28.51 -3.39 -33.89
N ARG A 235 27.25 -2.93 -33.91
CA ARG A 235 26.76 -1.86 -34.78
C ARG A 235 26.36 -0.66 -33.95
#